data_AF-A0A8T0NEX5-F1
#
_entry.id   AF-A0A8T0NEX5-F1
#
_cell.length_a   1.000
_cell.length_b   1.000
_cell.length_c   1.000
_cell.angle_alpha   90.00
_cell.angle_beta   90.00
_cell.angle_gamma   90.00
#
_symmetry.space_group_name_H-M   'P 1'
#
loop_
_entity.id
_entity.type
_entity.pdbx_description
1 polymer ?
#
loop_
_entity_poly.entity_id
_entity_poly.type
_entity_poly.pdbx_seq_one_letter_code
_entity_poly.pdbx_strand_id
1 'polypeptide(L)'
;MGLIRVRTLIGPRGPQNHPKRPKAPSRGPATCPRTTRRPSLLPRRLLSPHGAPLAARRLPSASSSPLAMKIAVEGCMHGELDIVYDTLRRLEEAEGIKIDLLLCCGDFQAVRNTDDLRCVNVPLKYRTMNSFWKYYSGQAVAPYPTIFIGGNHEASNYLWEL
;
A
#
# COMPACT_ATOMS: atom_id res chain seq x y z
N MET A 1 26.80 -8.37 -1.54
CA MET A 1 25.49 -8.26 -2.21
C MET A 1 24.44 -8.90 -1.31
N GLY A 2 23.58 -8.10 -0.67
CA GLY A 2 22.47 -8.62 0.12
C GLY A 2 21.24 -8.80 -0.77
N LEU A 3 21.15 -9.94 -1.47
CA LEU A 3 19.92 -10.34 -2.14
C LEU A 3 19.01 -10.97 -1.08
N ILE A 4 18.01 -10.24 -0.61
CA ILE A 4 16.95 -10.83 0.23
C ILE A 4 16.05 -11.60 -0.72
N ARG A 5 16.29 -12.91 -0.80
CA ARG A 5 15.46 -13.84 -1.56
C ARG A 5 14.18 -14.01 -0.75
N VAL A 6 13.13 -13.25 -1.08
CA VAL A 6 11.78 -13.49 -0.55
C VAL A 6 11.35 -14.86 -1.07
N ARG A 7 11.58 -15.88 -0.27
CA ARG A 7 11.13 -17.24 -0.55
C ARG A 7 9.63 -17.21 -0.24
N THR A 8 8.82 -17.07 -1.29
CA THR A 8 7.37 -17.09 -1.20
C THR A 8 6.93 -18.38 -0.51
N LEU A 9 6.61 -18.31 0.79
CA LEU A 9 5.96 -19.40 1.52
C LEU A 9 4.47 -19.38 1.19
N ILE A 10 4.12 -19.57 -0.08
CA ILE A 10 2.74 -19.87 -0.46
C ILE A 10 2.52 -21.35 -0.13
N GLY A 11 2.02 -21.63 1.07
CA GLY A 11 1.45 -22.93 1.39
C GLY A 11 0.29 -23.28 0.45
N PRO A 12 -0.07 -24.57 0.29
CA PRO A 12 -1.13 -24.99 -0.60
C PRO A 12 -2.47 -24.36 -0.18
N ARG A 13 -3.13 -23.68 -1.12
CA ARG A 13 -4.44 -23.03 -0.93
C ARG A 13 -5.52 -24.11 -0.70
N GLY A 14 -6.06 -24.17 0.52
CA GLY A 14 -7.29 -24.92 0.82
C GLY A 14 -8.53 -24.29 0.14
N PRO A 15 -9.64 -25.04 0.03
CA PRO A 15 -10.84 -24.57 -0.68
C PRO A 15 -11.47 -23.36 0.03
N GLN A 16 -11.68 -22.28 -0.72
CA GLN A 16 -12.29 -21.05 -0.23
C GLN A 16 -13.80 -21.26 -0.03
N ASN A 17 -14.23 -21.40 1.22
CA ASN A 17 -15.64 -21.28 1.61
C ASN A 17 -15.93 -19.83 2.00
N HIS A 18 -16.80 -19.15 1.24
CA HIS A 18 -17.22 -17.78 1.53
C HIS A 18 -18.39 -17.74 2.53
N PRO A 19 -18.34 -16.90 3.58
CA PRO A 19 -19.50 -16.65 4.43
C PRO A 19 -20.51 -15.72 3.74
N LYS A 20 -21.81 -16.03 3.88
CA LYS A 20 -22.92 -15.23 3.35
C LYS A 20 -22.99 -13.86 4.04
N ARG A 21 -23.13 -12.80 3.24
CA ARG A 21 -23.18 -11.38 3.65
C ARG A 21 -24.47 -11.06 4.44
N PRO A 22 -24.42 -10.33 5.57
CA PRO A 22 -25.62 -9.86 6.25
C PRO A 22 -26.26 -8.64 5.55
N LYS A 23 -27.60 -8.55 5.61
CA LYS A 23 -28.41 -7.46 5.05
C LYS A 23 -28.25 -6.17 5.88
N ALA A 24 -28.17 -5.03 5.19
CA ALA A 24 -28.07 -3.70 5.81
C ALA A 24 -29.44 -3.20 6.33
N PRO A 25 -29.49 -2.43 7.44
CA PRO A 25 -30.73 -1.81 7.92
C PRO A 25 -31.02 -0.46 7.23
N SER A 26 -32.31 -0.15 7.11
CA SER A 26 -32.88 1.06 6.52
C SER A 26 -32.65 2.31 7.39
N ARG A 27 -32.39 3.45 6.74
CA ARG A 27 -32.12 4.76 7.36
C ARG A 27 -33.44 5.51 7.66
N GLY A 28 -33.57 6.05 8.88
CA GLY A 28 -34.57 7.07 9.24
C GLY A 28 -34.00 8.50 9.12
N PRO A 29 -34.84 9.55 9.13
CA PRO A 29 -34.44 10.91 8.75
C PRO A 29 -33.77 11.68 9.90
N ALA A 30 -32.87 12.58 9.51
CA ALA A 30 -32.08 13.46 10.35
C ALA A 30 -32.90 14.63 10.94
N THR A 31 -32.61 14.99 12.18
CA THR A 31 -33.04 16.26 12.78
C THR A 31 -31.83 17.04 13.30
N CYS A 32 -31.72 18.30 12.88
CA CYS A 32 -30.75 19.28 13.35
C CYS A 32 -31.29 20.02 14.58
N PRO A 33 -30.42 20.46 15.49
CA PRO A 33 -30.65 21.69 16.23
C PRO A 33 -29.57 22.75 15.94
N ARG A 34 -30.04 23.93 15.53
CA ARG A 34 -29.33 25.21 15.65
C ARG A 34 -29.40 25.66 17.11
N THR A 35 -28.30 26.15 17.69
CA THR A 35 -28.26 27.43 18.42
C THR A 35 -26.82 27.82 18.83
N THR A 36 -26.36 28.93 18.24
CA THR A 36 -25.60 30.06 18.81
C THR A 36 -24.85 29.89 20.15
N ARG A 37 -23.53 30.16 20.13
CA ARG A 37 -22.87 31.27 20.87
C ARG A 37 -21.37 31.36 20.48
N ARG A 38 -20.91 32.60 20.26
CA ARG A 38 -19.52 33.01 19.98
C ARG A 38 -19.17 34.12 21.01
N PRO A 39 -17.91 34.59 21.07
CA PRO A 39 -16.88 34.22 22.05
C PRO A 39 -16.63 35.28 23.13
N SER A 40 -16.00 34.91 24.25
CA SER A 40 -15.49 35.88 25.25
C SER A 40 -13.96 36.00 25.16
N LEU A 41 -13.51 37.22 24.86
CA LEU A 41 -12.15 37.73 24.90
C LEU A 41 -11.67 38.04 26.33
N LEU A 42 -10.34 38.17 26.46
CA LEU A 42 -9.51 38.91 27.43
C LEU A 42 -8.65 38.04 28.38
N PRO A 43 -7.51 38.56 28.90
CA PRO A 43 -6.46 39.31 28.21
C PRO A 43 -5.04 38.76 28.48
N ARG A 44 -4.08 39.26 27.70
CA ARG A 44 -2.63 39.01 27.79
C ARG A 44 -2.05 39.37 29.17
N ARG A 45 -1.06 38.59 29.63
CA ARG A 45 -0.09 39.03 30.65
C ARG A 45 1.33 38.88 30.09
N LEU A 46 2.06 39.99 30.17
CA LEU A 46 3.48 40.18 29.87
C LEU A 46 4.36 39.59 31.00
N LEU A 47 5.48 38.96 30.63
CA LEU A 47 6.89 39.32 30.90
C LEU A 47 7.80 38.11 31.24
N SER A 48 8.99 38.18 30.63
CA SER A 48 10.20 37.30 30.58
C SER A 48 10.95 37.20 31.93
N PRO A 49 12.23 36.76 32.04
CA PRO A 49 13.07 35.80 31.31
C PRO A 49 13.85 34.87 32.29
N HIS A 50 13.81 33.54 32.17
CA HIS A 50 14.84 32.72 32.83
C HIS A 50 15.28 31.54 31.96
N GLY A 51 16.60 31.47 31.78
CA GLY A 51 17.30 30.54 30.91
C GLY A 51 16.95 29.10 31.19
N ALA A 52 16.39 28.44 30.17
CA ALA A 52 16.48 27.01 30.03
C ALA A 52 17.88 26.70 29.44
N PRO A 53 18.60 25.71 29.96
CA PRO A 53 19.85 25.29 29.34
C PRO A 53 19.54 24.78 27.93
N LEU A 54 20.33 25.23 26.96
CA LEU A 54 20.35 24.67 25.62
C LEU A 54 20.74 23.19 25.78
N ALA A 55 19.76 22.30 25.90
CA ALA A 55 20.00 20.88 25.83
C ALA A 55 20.70 20.65 24.50
N ALA A 56 21.97 20.26 24.54
CA ALA A 56 22.73 19.86 23.38
C ALA A 56 21.90 18.78 22.68
N ARG A 57 21.27 19.17 21.57
CA ARG A 57 20.52 18.29 20.71
C ARG A 57 21.54 17.29 20.19
N ARG A 58 21.61 16.12 20.84
CA ARG A 58 22.44 14.99 20.41
C ARG A 58 22.11 14.77 18.94
N LEU A 59 23.03 15.14 18.06
CA LEU A 59 22.97 14.71 16.68
C LEU A 59 23.04 13.18 16.73
N PRO A 60 22.11 12.46 16.07
CA PRO A 60 22.22 11.02 15.98
C PRO A 60 23.58 10.70 15.36
N SER A 61 24.36 9.87 16.05
CA SER A 61 25.68 9.44 15.61
C SER A 61 25.54 8.68 14.29
N ALA A 62 25.89 9.34 13.18
CA ALA A 62 25.87 8.75 11.86
C ALA A 62 27.09 7.82 11.70
N SER A 63 26.95 6.58 12.16
CA SER A 63 27.76 5.47 11.67
C SER A 63 26.97 4.77 10.57
N SER A 64 26.89 5.37 9.38
CA SER A 64 26.36 4.67 8.22
C SER A 64 27.50 4.39 7.25
N SER A 65 27.95 3.13 7.23
CA SER A 65 28.45 2.51 6.02
C SER A 65 27.52 2.84 4.84
N PRO A 66 28.02 2.91 3.59
CA PRO A 66 27.18 3.23 2.44
C PRO A 66 25.93 2.34 2.48
N LEU A 67 24.76 2.98 2.58
CA LEU A 67 23.48 2.31 2.76
C LEU A 67 23.27 1.37 1.58
N ALA A 68 23.48 0.08 1.81
CA ALA A 68 23.27 -0.93 0.78
C ALA A 68 21.77 -1.00 0.48
N MET A 69 21.38 -0.53 -0.70
CA MET A 69 20.00 -0.56 -1.18
C MET A 69 19.42 -1.98 -1.08
N LYS A 70 18.20 -2.07 -0.56
CA LYS A 70 17.47 -3.33 -0.39
C LYS A 70 16.35 -3.40 -1.41
N ILE A 71 16.45 -4.38 -2.30
CA ILE A 71 15.48 -4.61 -3.36
C ILE A 71 14.74 -5.91 -3.06
N ALA A 72 13.41 -5.82 -2.92
CA ALA A 72 12.55 -6.98 -2.89
C ALA A 72 12.28 -7.44 -4.33
N VAL A 73 12.35 -8.74 -4.58
CA VAL A 73 12.10 -9.33 -5.90
C VAL A 73 10.93 -10.28 -5.79
N GLU A 74 9.87 -10.00 -6.55
CA GLU A 74 8.68 -10.84 -6.68
C GLU A 74 8.64 -11.45 -8.09
N GLY A 75 8.25 -12.71 -8.18
CA GLY A 75 8.18 -13.43 -9.46
C GLY A 75 6.93 -13.02 -10.23
N CYS A 76 5.86 -13.79 -10.06
CA CYS A 76 4.55 -13.57 -10.68
C CYS A 76 3.57 -13.06 -9.63
N MET A 77 3.08 -11.83 -9.79
CA MET A 77 2.23 -11.19 -8.78
C MET A 77 0.74 -11.58 -8.91
N HIS A 78 0.30 -11.92 -10.12
CA HIS A 78 -1.08 -12.23 -10.46
C HIS A 78 -2.10 -11.20 -9.94
N GLY A 79 -1.75 -9.90 -9.97
CA GLY A 79 -2.65 -8.82 -9.59
C GLY A 79 -2.96 -8.70 -8.08
N GLU A 80 -2.30 -9.49 -7.22
CA GLU A 80 -2.47 -9.50 -5.76
C GLU A 80 -1.55 -8.50 -5.03
N LEU A 81 -1.52 -7.24 -5.49
CA LEU A 81 -0.71 -6.16 -4.93
C LEU A 81 -0.93 -5.98 -3.42
N ASP A 82 -2.19 -6.04 -2.96
CA ASP A 82 -2.52 -5.87 -1.54
C ASP A 82 -1.77 -6.90 -0.67
N ILE A 83 -1.76 -8.17 -1.11
CA ILE A 83 -1.12 -9.27 -0.39
C ILE A 83 0.40 -9.10 -0.41
N VAL A 84 0.98 -8.75 -1.55
CA VAL A 84 2.44 -8.55 -1.69
C VAL A 84 2.88 -7.39 -0.81
N TYR A 85 2.22 -6.24 -0.89
CA TYR A 85 2.56 -5.09 -0.06
C TYR A 85 2.38 -5.33 1.43
N ASP A 86 1.33 -6.04 1.85
CA ASP A 86 1.17 -6.48 3.24
C ASP A 86 2.31 -7.40 3.69
N THR A 87 2.76 -8.30 2.81
CA THR A 87 3.85 -9.24 3.11
C THR A 87 5.17 -8.51 3.28
N LEU A 88 5.47 -7.55 2.40
CA LEU A 88 6.69 -6.74 2.49
C LEU A 88 6.69 -5.86 3.74
N ARG A 89 5.54 -5.28 4.13
CA ARG A 89 5.42 -4.52 5.39
C ARG A 89 5.75 -5.38 6.61
N ARG A 90 5.16 -6.57 6.69
CA ARG A 90 5.45 -7.52 7.78
C ARG A 90 6.92 -7.95 7.80
N LEU A 91 7.54 -8.09 6.62
CA LEU A 91 8.96 -8.41 6.50
C LEU A 91 9.87 -7.28 6.98
N GLU A 92 9.57 -6.03 6.61
CA GLU A 92 10.27 -4.85 7.13
C GLU A 92 10.20 -4.79 8.66
N GLU A 93 9.02 -5.02 9.24
CA GLU A 93 8.81 -5.03 10.69
C GLU A 93 9.56 -6.18 11.39
N ALA A 94 9.51 -7.39 10.81
CA ALA A 94 10.11 -8.58 11.41
C ALA A 94 11.65 -8.55 11.38
N GLU A 95 12.24 -8.06 10.29
CA GLU A 95 13.70 -8.04 10.12
C GLU A 95 14.34 -6.70 10.51
N GLY A 96 13.53 -5.68 10.78
CA GLY A 96 14.02 -4.32 11.06
C GLY A 96 14.76 -3.71 9.87
N ILE A 97 14.39 -4.10 8.66
CA ILE A 97 14.99 -3.61 7.40
C ILE A 97 14.07 -2.59 6.75
N LYS A 98 14.64 -1.73 5.91
CA LYS A 98 13.90 -0.88 4.99
C LYS A 98 14.06 -1.43 3.58
N ILE A 99 12.95 -1.61 2.86
CA ILE A 99 12.92 -1.96 1.44
C ILE A 99 12.81 -0.67 0.63
N ASP A 100 13.72 -0.49 -0.31
CA ASP A 100 13.81 0.71 -1.15
C ASP A 100 13.05 0.55 -2.48
N LEU A 101 12.95 -0.68 -2.99
CA LEU A 101 12.36 -0.98 -4.30
C LEU A 101 11.74 -2.37 -4.31
N LEU A 102 10.58 -2.51 -4.96
CA LEU A 102 10.01 -3.79 -5.37
C LEU A 102 10.22 -3.98 -6.88
N LEU A 103 10.85 -5.09 -7.26
CA LEU A 103 10.97 -5.54 -8.65
C LEU A 103 10.06 -6.75 -8.87
N CYS A 104 9.07 -6.60 -9.76
CA CYS A 104 8.19 -7.69 -10.20
C CYS A 104 8.62 -8.20 -11.57
N CYS A 105 8.93 -9.49 -11.67
CA CYS A 105 9.54 -10.08 -12.86
C CYS A 105 8.52 -10.59 -13.90
N GLY A 106 7.21 -10.46 -13.65
CA GLY A 106 6.18 -10.90 -14.58
C GLY A 106 4.78 -10.95 -13.97
N ASP A 107 3.77 -11.10 -14.83
CA ASP A 107 2.36 -11.29 -14.47
C ASP A 107 1.88 -10.29 -13.41
N PHE A 108 2.18 -9.00 -13.61
CA PHE A 108 1.77 -7.92 -12.73
C PHE A 108 0.23 -7.75 -12.75
N GLN A 109 -0.41 -8.01 -13.90
CA GLN A 109 -1.85 -7.90 -14.13
C GLN A 109 -2.40 -6.50 -13.85
N ALA A 110 -1.96 -5.53 -14.65
CA ALA A 110 -2.39 -4.14 -14.58
C ALA A 110 -3.84 -3.90 -15.10
N VAL A 111 -4.83 -4.57 -14.49
CA VAL A 111 -6.25 -4.51 -14.92
C VAL A 111 -6.99 -3.35 -14.25
N ARG A 112 -7.43 -2.35 -15.02
CA ARG A 112 -8.14 -1.15 -14.52
C ARG A 112 -9.65 -1.36 -14.43
N ASN A 113 -10.22 -2.09 -15.39
CA ASN A 113 -11.66 -2.32 -15.51
C ASN A 113 -11.98 -3.68 -16.16
N THR A 114 -13.27 -3.95 -16.37
CA THR A 114 -13.76 -5.20 -16.96
C THR A 114 -13.40 -5.38 -18.43
N ASP A 115 -13.06 -4.32 -19.15
CA ASP A 115 -12.65 -4.41 -20.55
C ASP A 115 -11.18 -4.87 -20.64
N ASP A 116 -10.31 -4.39 -19.76
CA ASP A 116 -8.94 -4.89 -19.64
C ASP A 116 -8.92 -6.40 -19.34
N LEU A 117 -9.87 -6.91 -18.53
CA LEU A 117 -10.02 -8.36 -18.28
C LEU A 117 -10.27 -9.18 -19.55
N ARG A 118 -10.85 -8.57 -20.60
CA ARG A 118 -11.08 -9.28 -21.86
C ARG A 118 -9.77 -9.55 -22.61
N CYS A 119 -8.80 -8.66 -22.42
CA CYS A 119 -7.49 -8.70 -23.04
C CYS A 119 -6.48 -9.59 -22.31
N VAL A 120 -6.76 -9.97 -21.05
CA VAL A 120 -5.91 -10.89 -20.30
C VAL A 120 -6.02 -12.31 -20.87
N ASN A 121 -4.87 -12.92 -21.18
CA ASN A 121 -4.77 -14.28 -21.71
C ASN A 121 -4.96 -15.36 -20.62
N VAL A 122 -6.13 -15.38 -19.98
CA VAL A 122 -6.51 -16.33 -18.92
C VAL A 122 -7.90 -16.90 -19.23
N PRO A 123 -8.21 -18.18 -18.95
CA PRO A 123 -9.56 -18.71 -19.13
C PRO A 123 -10.61 -17.90 -18.34
N LEU A 124 -11.80 -17.70 -18.90
CA LEU A 124 -12.85 -16.83 -18.33
C LEU A 124 -13.15 -17.11 -16.85
N LYS A 125 -13.17 -18.39 -16.44
CA LYS A 125 -13.43 -18.82 -15.06
C LYS A 125 -12.38 -18.37 -14.03
N TYR A 126 -11.20 -17.94 -14.48
CA TYR A 126 -10.09 -17.52 -13.61
C TYR A 126 -9.76 -16.03 -13.75
N ARG A 127 -10.56 -15.26 -14.50
CA ARG A 127 -10.34 -13.81 -14.66
C ARG A 127 -10.90 -13.08 -13.46
N THR A 128 -10.03 -12.34 -12.77
CA THR A 128 -10.38 -11.56 -11.59
C THR A 128 -9.71 -10.19 -11.67
N MET A 129 -10.42 -9.15 -11.23
CA MET A 129 -9.89 -7.76 -11.19
C MET A 129 -8.75 -7.59 -10.18
N ASN A 130 -8.70 -8.46 -9.17
CA ASN A 130 -7.79 -8.40 -8.03
C ASN A 130 -7.68 -6.98 -7.45
N SER A 131 -6.48 -6.43 -7.34
CA SER A 131 -6.25 -5.20 -6.56
C SER A 131 -5.71 -4.00 -7.34
N PHE A 132 -5.17 -4.18 -8.56
CA PHE A 132 -4.50 -3.10 -9.30
C PHE A 132 -5.38 -1.86 -9.53
N TRP A 133 -6.65 -2.04 -9.87
CA TRP A 133 -7.61 -0.95 -10.11
C TRP A 133 -7.74 0.04 -8.93
N LYS A 134 -7.49 -0.41 -7.68
CA LYS A 134 -7.49 0.46 -6.49
C LYS A 134 -6.34 1.47 -6.52
N TYR A 135 -5.17 1.01 -6.96
CA TYR A 135 -3.97 1.83 -7.09
C TYR A 135 -4.07 2.76 -8.30
N TYR A 136 -4.60 2.26 -9.42
CA TYR A 136 -4.84 3.07 -10.60
C TYR A 136 -5.84 4.22 -10.34
N SER A 137 -6.94 3.94 -9.63
CA SER A 137 -7.96 4.94 -9.29
C SER A 137 -7.55 5.91 -8.16
N GLY A 138 -6.40 5.70 -7.52
CA GLY A 138 -5.96 6.50 -6.37
C GLY A 138 -6.69 6.18 -5.06
N GLN A 139 -7.49 5.10 -4.99
CA GLN A 139 -8.09 4.63 -3.73
C GLN A 139 -7.04 4.06 -2.77
N ALA A 140 -5.95 3.52 -3.32
CA ALA A 140 -4.79 3.06 -2.58
C ALA A 140 -3.52 3.66 -3.17
N VAL A 141 -2.49 3.81 -2.33
CA VAL A 141 -1.16 4.29 -2.75
C VAL A 141 -0.16 3.16 -2.56
N ALA A 142 0.66 2.91 -3.58
CA ALA A 142 1.72 1.91 -3.49
C ALA A 142 2.75 2.32 -2.43
N PRO A 143 3.01 1.51 -1.40
CA PRO A 143 3.92 1.86 -0.31
C PRO A 143 5.40 1.79 -0.73
N TYR A 144 5.70 1.07 -1.80
CA TYR A 144 7.04 0.92 -2.35
C TYR A 144 7.06 1.37 -3.81
N PRO A 145 8.11 2.07 -4.25
CA PRO A 145 8.42 2.17 -5.67
C PRO A 145 8.43 0.75 -6.27
N THR A 146 7.60 0.53 -7.29
CA THR A 146 7.42 -0.79 -7.89
C THR A 146 7.77 -0.70 -9.37
N ILE A 147 8.82 -1.40 -9.77
CA ILE A 147 9.16 -1.61 -11.18
C ILE A 147 8.70 -3.01 -11.54
N PHE A 148 8.05 -3.17 -12.68
CA PHE A 148 7.63 -4.48 -13.15
C PHE A 148 7.97 -4.68 -14.62
N ILE A 149 8.08 -5.95 -15.00
CA ILE A 149 8.21 -6.41 -16.37
C ILE A 149 6.92 -7.16 -16.70
N GLY A 150 6.38 -6.94 -17.91
CA GLY A 150 5.16 -7.63 -18.35
C GLY A 150 5.37 -9.14 -18.50
N GLY A 151 4.39 -9.92 -18.06
CA GLY A 151 4.33 -11.38 -18.28
C GLY A 151 3.40 -11.79 -19.43
N ASN A 152 2.95 -13.04 -19.38
CA ASN A 152 2.01 -13.62 -20.36
C ASN A 152 0.55 -13.48 -19.93
N HIS A 153 0.28 -13.22 -18.65
CA HIS A 153 -1.04 -12.92 -18.13
C HIS A 153 -1.15 -11.42 -17.82
N GLU A 154 -1.20 -10.58 -18.85
CA GLU A 154 -1.26 -9.13 -18.67
C GLU A 154 -2.49 -8.51 -19.33
N ALA A 155 -2.87 -7.32 -18.86
CA ALA A 155 -3.75 -6.43 -19.60
C ALA A 155 -2.94 -5.76 -20.72
N SER A 156 -2.64 -6.52 -21.78
CA SER A 156 -1.74 -6.08 -22.85
C SER A 156 -2.20 -4.80 -23.55
N ASN A 157 -3.52 -4.55 -23.58
CA ASN A 157 -4.07 -3.31 -24.10
C ASN A 157 -3.60 -2.09 -23.30
N TYR A 158 -3.62 -2.17 -21.96
CA TYR A 158 -3.15 -1.07 -21.13
C TYR A 158 -1.63 -0.90 -21.22
N LEU A 159 -0.87 -1.99 -21.21
CA LEU A 159 0.59 -1.90 -21.34
C LEU A 159 1.06 -1.35 -22.68
N TRP A 160 0.22 -1.44 -23.73
CA TRP A 160 0.50 -0.85 -25.04
C TRP A 160 0.18 0.65 -25.11
N GLU A 161 -0.71 1.14 -24.25
CA GLU A 161 -1.13 2.55 -24.18
C GLU A 161 -0.14 3.45 -23.41
N LEU A 162 0.81 2.85 -22.67
CA LEU A 162 1.80 3.53 -21.82
C LEU A 162 3.11 3.81 -22.57
#